data_AF-A0A3D1VLR9-F1
#
_entry.id   AF-A0A3D1VLR9-F1
#
_cell.length_a   1.000
_cell.length_b   1.000
_cell.length_c   1.000
_cell.angle_alpha   90.00
_cell.angle_beta   90.00
_cell.angle_gamma   90.00
#
_symmetry.space_group_name_H-M   'P 1'
#
loop_
_entity.id
_entity.type
_entity.pdbx_description
1 polymer ?
#
loop_
_entity_poly.entity_id
_entity_poly.type
_entity_poly.pdbx_seq_one_letter_code
_entity_poly.pdbx_strand_id
1 'polypeptide(L)'
;ENLSYYSEEMEDCANDYAAYVLELVEVAKKNSSDPVILIEQRLDYSRFVESGFGTGDCVIVADGTLTIVDYKHGRGILVEAENNPQMMLYALGALEIFDGIYDIETVCMTIYQPRRSSVSTFTLSKDDLYQWAEDTLTPAAELAYAGNGDYQCGEWCQFCKAKHDCRERAEYNLELAKFDFRLPPLLTDEDVEEILGRIDGLVSWANDIKEYALQAAVGGKEWHGWKLVEGRSNRRYTDEVVVAEVVTAAGFDPYEHKVMGVTAMTSLLGKKRFEEVLGGYIEKPQGKPTLV
;
A
#
# COMPACT_ATOMS: atom_id res chain seq x y z
N GLU A 1 1.86 3.09 -35.63
CA GLU A 1 2.06 3.24 -34.18
C GLU A 1 1.64 1.95 -33.52
N ASN A 2 2.50 1.34 -32.70
CA ASN A 2 2.17 0.07 -32.05
C ASN A 2 1.39 0.37 -30.77
N LEU A 3 0.17 -0.15 -30.69
CA LEU A 3 -0.73 -0.13 -29.53
C LEU A 3 -0.22 -1.03 -28.39
N SER A 4 1.06 -0.93 -28.04
CA SER A 4 1.74 -1.85 -27.11
C SER A 4 1.14 -1.90 -25.70
N TYR A 5 0.36 -0.88 -25.32
CA TYR A 5 -0.30 -0.76 -24.02
C TYR A 5 -1.83 -0.71 -24.12
N TYR A 6 -2.39 -0.95 -25.31
CA TYR A 6 -3.83 -1.00 -25.50
C TYR A 6 -4.42 -2.26 -24.86
N SER A 7 -5.58 -2.09 -24.23
CA SER A 7 -6.49 -3.19 -23.92
C SER A 7 -7.93 -2.78 -24.25
N GLU A 8 -8.75 -3.77 -24.58
CA GLU A 8 -10.20 -3.59 -24.77
C GLU A 8 -10.85 -2.98 -23.52
N GLU A 9 -10.45 -3.42 -22.31
CA GLU A 9 -10.91 -2.84 -21.03
C GLU A 9 -10.63 -1.32 -20.96
N MET A 10 -9.49 -0.84 -21.47
CA MET A 10 -9.18 0.59 -21.46
C MET A 10 -10.08 1.37 -22.43
N GLU A 11 -10.33 0.83 -23.63
CA GLU A 11 -11.24 1.43 -24.61
C GLU A 11 -12.67 1.47 -24.07
N ASP A 12 -13.16 0.36 -23.53
CA ASP A 12 -14.49 0.28 -22.92
C ASP A 12 -14.64 1.29 -21.78
N CYS A 13 -13.68 1.36 -20.85
CA CYS A 13 -13.73 2.33 -19.76
C CYS A 13 -13.72 3.78 -20.24
N ALA A 14 -13.02 4.10 -21.33
CA ALA A 14 -12.98 5.44 -21.90
C ALA A 14 -14.29 5.78 -22.63
N ASN A 15 -14.84 4.82 -23.37
CA ASN A 15 -16.14 4.96 -24.05
C ASN A 15 -17.28 5.14 -23.04
N ASP A 16 -17.29 4.36 -21.96
CA ASP A 16 -18.28 4.47 -20.89
C ASP A 16 -18.20 5.82 -20.16
N TYR A 17 -16.98 6.31 -19.90
CA TYR A 17 -16.78 7.66 -19.35
C TYR A 17 -17.29 8.74 -20.30
N ALA A 18 -16.98 8.66 -21.60
CA ALA A 18 -17.46 9.62 -22.58
C ALA A 18 -19.00 9.61 -22.68
N ALA A 19 -19.62 8.42 -22.67
CA ALA A 19 -21.08 8.27 -22.64
C ALA A 19 -21.68 8.93 -21.39
N TYR A 20 -21.09 8.71 -20.22
CA TYR A 20 -21.53 9.34 -18.97
C TYR A 20 -21.42 10.87 -19.03
N VAL A 21 -20.31 11.41 -19.54
CA VAL A 21 -20.14 12.87 -19.73
C VAL A 21 -21.21 13.42 -20.68
N LEU A 22 -21.52 12.72 -21.77
CA LEU A 22 -22.56 13.14 -22.71
C LEU A 22 -23.95 13.17 -22.06
N GLU A 23 -24.27 12.23 -21.16
CA GLU A 23 -25.51 12.28 -20.40
C GLU A 23 -25.61 13.53 -19.52
N LEU A 24 -24.51 13.91 -18.86
CA LEU A 24 -24.45 15.14 -18.05
C LEU A 24 -24.58 16.41 -18.92
N VAL A 25 -24.01 16.41 -20.11
CA VAL A 25 -24.17 17.50 -21.08
C VAL A 25 -25.64 17.67 -21.48
N GLU A 26 -26.35 16.58 -21.74
CA GLU A 26 -27.79 16.64 -22.05
C GLU A 26 -28.62 17.13 -20.85
N VAL A 27 -28.17 16.91 -19.61
CA VAL A 27 -28.77 17.52 -18.43
C VAL A 27 -28.48 19.02 -18.39
N ALA A 28 -27.25 19.44 -18.62
CA ALA A 28 -26.85 20.86 -18.61
C ALA A 28 -27.62 21.69 -19.65
N LYS A 29 -27.85 21.14 -20.85
CA LYS A 29 -28.66 21.77 -21.92
C LYS A 29 -30.12 22.04 -21.54
N LYS A 30 -30.65 21.40 -20.49
CA LYS A 30 -32.01 21.67 -20.01
C LYS A 30 -32.09 22.96 -19.20
N ASN A 31 -30.97 23.36 -18.59
CA ASN A 31 -30.90 24.48 -17.66
C ASN A 31 -30.24 25.72 -18.29
N SER A 32 -29.44 25.54 -19.34
CA SER A 32 -28.79 26.64 -20.06
C SER A 32 -28.83 26.41 -21.58
N SER A 33 -28.95 27.50 -22.35
CA SER A 33 -29.01 27.46 -23.81
C SER A 33 -27.66 27.15 -24.47
N ASP A 34 -26.58 27.41 -23.76
CA ASP A 34 -25.22 27.48 -24.26
C ASP A 34 -24.22 26.90 -23.24
N PRO A 35 -24.38 25.62 -22.84
CA PRO A 35 -23.42 24.98 -21.97
C PRO A 35 -22.05 24.85 -22.67
N VAL A 36 -20.99 25.12 -21.92
CA VAL A 36 -19.61 24.99 -22.37
C VAL A 36 -19.02 23.70 -21.81
N ILE A 37 -18.31 22.96 -22.66
CA ILE A 37 -17.66 21.70 -22.30
C ILE A 37 -16.17 21.82 -22.62
N LEU A 38 -15.34 21.55 -21.63
CA LEU A 38 -13.89 21.65 -21.74
C LEU A 38 -13.30 20.31 -21.31
N ILE A 39 -12.37 19.80 -22.13
CA ILE A 39 -11.67 18.54 -21.88
C ILE A 39 -10.19 18.86 -21.66
N GLU A 40 -9.57 18.23 -20.66
CA GLU A 40 -8.18 18.49 -20.27
C GLU A 40 -7.93 19.99 -19.99
N GLN A 41 -8.88 20.62 -19.30
CA GLN A 41 -8.84 22.06 -19.04
C GLN A 41 -7.84 22.37 -17.94
N ARG A 42 -6.92 23.30 -18.20
CA ARG A 42 -6.08 23.88 -17.14
C ARG A 42 -6.94 24.74 -16.20
N LEU A 43 -6.90 24.43 -14.91
CA LEU A 43 -7.68 25.08 -13.86
C LEU A 43 -6.72 25.77 -12.90
N ASP A 44 -6.70 27.10 -12.93
CA ASP A 44 -5.79 27.92 -12.13
C ASP A 44 -6.53 28.43 -10.89
N TYR A 45 -6.07 28.01 -9.71
CA TYR A 45 -6.61 28.43 -8.41
C TYR A 45 -5.56 29.20 -7.61
N SER A 46 -4.62 29.85 -8.32
CA SER A 46 -3.47 30.52 -7.71
C SER A 46 -3.83 31.69 -6.79
N ARG A 47 -5.07 32.19 -6.90
CA ARG A 47 -5.67 33.15 -5.96
C ARG A 47 -5.67 32.63 -4.51
N PHE A 48 -5.88 31.33 -4.31
CA PHE A 48 -6.00 30.71 -2.98
C PHE A 48 -4.71 30.01 -2.54
N VAL A 49 -3.95 29.48 -3.49
CA VAL A 49 -2.70 28.76 -3.23
C VAL A 49 -1.66 29.27 -4.21
N GLU A 50 -0.59 29.92 -3.76
CA GLU A 50 0.44 30.46 -4.66
C GLU A 50 0.86 29.41 -5.72
N SER A 51 0.89 29.80 -7.00
CA SER A 51 1.21 28.90 -8.13
C SER A 51 0.36 27.62 -8.26
N GLY A 52 -0.78 27.54 -7.58
CA GLY A 52 -1.67 26.38 -7.56
C GLY A 52 -2.46 26.22 -8.86
N PHE A 53 -2.33 25.06 -9.50
CA PHE A 53 -3.13 24.70 -10.67
C PHE A 53 -3.34 23.19 -10.81
N GLY A 54 -4.37 22.81 -11.56
CA GLY A 54 -4.67 21.45 -11.96
C GLY A 54 -5.00 21.34 -13.45
N THR A 55 -5.24 20.11 -13.90
CA THR A 55 -5.86 19.83 -15.21
C THR A 55 -7.08 18.97 -14.94
N GLY A 56 -8.26 19.51 -15.22
CA GLY A 56 -9.51 18.78 -15.06
C GLY A 56 -9.85 18.01 -16.32
N ASP A 57 -10.19 16.72 -16.17
CA ASP A 57 -10.48 15.83 -17.29
C ASP A 57 -11.70 16.32 -18.09
N CYS A 58 -12.80 16.65 -17.40
CA CYS A 58 -13.98 17.27 -18.01
C CYS A 58 -14.60 18.34 -17.10
N VAL A 59 -14.86 19.51 -17.67
CA VAL A 59 -15.60 20.61 -17.03
C VAL A 59 -16.78 20.98 -17.91
N ILE A 60 -17.97 20.99 -17.31
CA ILE A 60 -19.23 21.40 -17.95
C ILE A 60 -19.76 22.62 -17.20
N VAL A 61 -19.93 23.72 -17.91
CA VAL A 61 -20.42 24.98 -17.35
C VAL A 61 -21.78 25.30 -17.94
N ALA A 62 -22.75 25.57 -17.09
CA ALA A 62 -24.09 26.00 -17.46
C ALA A 62 -24.62 26.96 -16.39
N ASP A 63 -25.62 27.77 -16.74
CA ASP A 63 -26.30 28.63 -15.76
C ASP A 63 -26.79 27.82 -14.56
N GLY A 64 -26.54 28.34 -13.36
CA GLY A 64 -26.85 27.72 -12.09
C GLY A 64 -25.89 26.60 -11.65
N THR A 65 -25.23 25.88 -12.56
CA THR A 65 -24.44 24.68 -12.19
C THR A 65 -23.12 24.55 -12.95
N LEU A 66 -22.04 24.45 -12.17
CA LEU A 66 -20.72 24.00 -12.62
C LEU A 66 -20.58 22.50 -12.33
N THR A 67 -20.24 21.69 -13.32
CA THR A 67 -20.00 20.25 -13.16
C THR A 67 -18.58 19.87 -13.56
N ILE A 68 -17.90 19.08 -12.73
CA ILE A 68 -16.54 18.60 -12.98
C ILE A 68 -16.55 17.10 -12.86
N VAL A 69 -15.98 16.41 -13.84
CA VAL A 69 -15.91 14.95 -13.85
C VAL A 69 -14.46 14.53 -14.01
N ASP A 70 -13.90 13.91 -12.98
CA ASP A 70 -12.54 13.39 -12.95
C ASP A 70 -12.54 11.86 -13.10
N TYR A 71 -11.74 11.37 -14.03
CA TYR A 71 -11.61 9.96 -14.36
C TYR A 71 -10.51 9.31 -13.53
N LYS A 72 -10.85 8.23 -12.82
CA LYS A 72 -9.89 7.42 -12.07
C LYS A 72 -9.80 6.02 -12.64
N HIS A 73 -8.63 5.69 -13.19
CA HIS A 73 -8.35 4.35 -13.73
C HIS A 73 -7.93 3.31 -12.68
N GLY A 74 -7.53 3.73 -11.48
CA GLY A 74 -7.01 2.80 -10.46
C GLY A 74 -8.07 1.79 -10.01
N ARG A 75 -7.66 0.54 -9.72
CA ARG A 75 -8.55 -0.47 -9.11
C ARG A 75 -8.35 -0.61 -7.59
N GLY A 76 -7.12 -0.38 -7.11
CA GLY A 76 -6.72 -0.69 -5.73
C GLY A 76 -7.42 0.15 -4.65
N ILE A 77 -7.56 1.46 -4.88
CA ILE A 77 -8.17 2.40 -3.93
C ILE A 77 -9.48 2.92 -4.49
N LEU A 78 -10.54 2.91 -3.69
CA LEU A 78 -11.78 3.60 -3.99
C LEU A 78 -11.55 5.10 -3.79
N VAL A 79 -11.94 5.92 -4.77
CA VAL A 79 -11.82 7.38 -4.66
C VAL A 79 -13.23 7.98 -4.63
N GLU A 80 -13.58 8.61 -3.52
CA GLU A 80 -14.91 9.21 -3.30
C GLU A 80 -14.87 10.72 -3.54
N ALA A 81 -15.97 11.27 -4.05
CA ALA A 81 -16.10 12.69 -4.35
C ALA A 81 -16.46 13.54 -3.12
N GLU A 82 -17.05 12.92 -2.09
CA GLU A 82 -17.50 13.61 -0.88
C GLU A 82 -16.35 14.35 -0.20
N ASN A 83 -16.47 15.68 -0.12
CA ASN A 83 -15.45 16.58 0.43
C ASN A 83 -14.03 16.33 -0.12
N ASN A 84 -13.91 15.91 -1.38
CA ASN A 84 -12.63 15.57 -1.97
C ASN A 84 -11.81 16.84 -2.31
N PRO A 85 -10.65 17.08 -1.68
CA PRO A 85 -9.91 18.32 -1.88
C PRO A 85 -9.42 18.53 -3.32
N GLN A 86 -9.10 17.46 -4.06
CA GLN A 86 -8.69 17.58 -5.46
C GLN A 86 -9.83 18.15 -6.30
N MET A 87 -11.04 17.60 -6.14
CA MET A 87 -12.20 18.06 -6.89
C MET A 87 -12.56 19.50 -6.54
N MET A 88 -12.49 19.85 -5.25
CA MET A 88 -12.77 21.20 -4.77
C MET A 88 -11.76 22.23 -5.33
N LEU A 89 -10.47 21.85 -5.45
CA LEU A 89 -9.46 22.67 -6.12
C LEU A 89 -9.75 22.89 -7.60
N TYR A 90 -10.18 21.83 -8.31
CA TYR A 90 -10.60 21.96 -9.71
C TYR A 90 -11.81 22.88 -9.83
N ALA A 91 -12.77 22.78 -8.91
CA ALA A 91 -13.92 23.67 -8.88
C ALA A 91 -13.56 25.13 -8.66
N LEU A 92 -12.67 25.44 -7.73
CA LEU A 92 -12.16 26.80 -7.56
C LEU A 92 -11.50 27.32 -8.85
N GLY A 93 -10.65 26.52 -9.47
CA GLY A 93 -9.98 26.93 -10.70
C GLY A 93 -10.93 27.11 -11.89
N ALA A 94 -12.05 26.38 -11.92
CA ALA A 94 -13.09 26.57 -12.94
C ALA A 94 -13.94 27.83 -12.66
N LEU A 95 -14.26 28.11 -11.40
CA LEU A 95 -14.97 29.34 -11.01
C LEU A 95 -14.16 30.59 -11.36
N GLU A 96 -12.84 30.59 -11.18
CA GLU A 96 -11.97 31.72 -11.56
C GLU A 96 -12.05 32.06 -13.06
N ILE A 97 -12.42 31.09 -13.90
CA ILE A 97 -12.59 31.29 -15.35
C ILE A 97 -14.02 31.72 -15.70
N PHE A 98 -15.04 31.15 -15.04
CA PHE A 98 -16.42 31.19 -15.52
C PHE A 98 -17.44 31.90 -14.61
N ASP A 99 -17.14 32.15 -13.34
CA ASP A 99 -18.11 32.76 -12.39
C ASP A 99 -18.49 34.20 -12.75
N GLY A 100 -17.64 34.90 -13.52
CA GLY A 100 -17.97 36.23 -14.07
C GLY A 100 -18.76 36.18 -15.39
N ILE A 101 -19.00 35.00 -15.95
CA ILE A 101 -19.66 34.78 -17.25
C ILE A 101 -21.00 34.08 -17.07
N TYR A 102 -21.08 33.12 -16.14
CA TYR A 102 -22.26 32.33 -15.83
C TYR A 102 -22.69 32.57 -14.38
N ASP A 103 -24.00 32.64 -14.15
CA ASP A 103 -24.57 32.75 -12.80
C ASP A 103 -24.53 31.38 -12.10
N ILE A 104 -23.34 30.98 -11.64
CA ILE A 104 -23.12 29.68 -10.99
C ILE A 104 -23.53 29.77 -9.51
N GLU A 105 -24.42 28.88 -9.07
CA GLU A 105 -24.86 28.77 -7.67
C GLU A 105 -24.42 27.45 -7.04
N THR A 106 -24.40 26.39 -7.83
CA THR A 106 -24.13 25.02 -7.38
C THR A 106 -22.91 24.45 -8.11
N VAL A 107 -22.07 23.74 -7.35
CA VAL A 107 -20.92 23.00 -7.87
C VAL A 107 -21.16 21.51 -7.68
N CYS A 108 -21.12 20.76 -8.76
CA CYS A 108 -21.22 19.31 -8.80
C CYS A 108 -19.87 18.71 -9.19
N MET A 109 -19.33 17.84 -8.36
CA MET A 109 -18.05 17.19 -8.57
C MET A 109 -18.23 15.69 -8.58
N THR A 110 -17.83 15.06 -9.67
CA THR A 110 -17.97 13.63 -9.87
C THR A 110 -16.61 12.98 -10.05
N ILE A 111 -16.40 11.89 -9.33
CA ILE A 111 -15.32 10.96 -9.57
C ILE A 111 -15.90 9.74 -10.28
N TYR A 112 -15.37 9.45 -11.47
CA TYR A 112 -15.78 8.33 -12.30
C TYR A 112 -14.69 7.25 -12.30
N GLN A 113 -14.96 6.11 -11.66
CA GLN A 113 -14.00 5.03 -11.47
C GLN A 113 -14.54 3.70 -12.04
N PRO A 114 -14.42 3.47 -13.36
CA PRO A 114 -15.14 2.40 -14.06
C PRO A 114 -14.69 1.01 -13.62
N ARG A 115 -13.40 0.83 -13.31
CA ARG A 115 -12.84 -0.46 -12.87
C ARG A 115 -13.26 -0.90 -11.47
N ARG A 116 -13.98 -0.03 -10.74
CA ARG A 116 -14.69 -0.36 -9.49
C ARG A 116 -16.21 -0.24 -9.64
N SER A 117 -16.71 -0.01 -10.86
CA SER A 117 -18.11 0.27 -11.14
C SER A 117 -18.67 1.36 -10.21
N SER A 118 -17.87 2.39 -9.95
CA SER A 118 -18.18 3.44 -8.98
C SER A 118 -18.25 4.79 -9.67
N VAL A 119 -19.37 5.48 -9.42
CA VAL A 119 -19.57 6.89 -9.76
C VAL A 119 -19.98 7.58 -8.47
N SER A 120 -19.14 8.48 -7.98
CA SER A 120 -19.37 9.22 -6.74
C SER A 120 -19.54 10.69 -7.09
N THR A 121 -20.64 11.31 -6.66
CA THR A 121 -20.90 12.72 -6.90
C THR A 121 -21.10 13.43 -5.58
N PHE A 122 -20.43 14.57 -5.43
CA PHE A 122 -20.61 15.49 -4.32
C PHE A 122 -21.05 16.84 -4.86
N THR A 123 -22.05 17.42 -4.20
CA THR A 123 -22.63 18.71 -4.58
C THR A 123 -22.60 19.64 -3.38
N LEU A 124 -22.15 20.87 -3.60
CA LEU A 124 -22.18 21.94 -2.62
C LEU A 124 -22.51 23.28 -3.29
N SER A 125 -22.87 24.27 -2.48
CA SER A 125 -23.05 25.63 -2.98
C SER A 125 -21.70 26.26 -3.32
N LYS A 126 -21.72 27.24 -4.23
CA LYS A 126 -20.55 28.06 -4.54
C LYS A 126 -19.99 28.74 -3.29
N ASP A 127 -20.87 29.25 -2.43
CA ASP A 127 -20.49 29.95 -1.20
C ASP A 127 -19.80 29.00 -0.22
N ASP A 128 -20.29 27.77 -0.04
CA ASP A 128 -19.64 26.77 0.82
C ASP A 128 -18.24 26.39 0.30
N LEU A 129 -18.07 26.34 -1.03
CA LEU A 129 -16.77 26.06 -1.64
C LEU A 129 -15.76 27.19 -1.39
N TYR A 130 -16.19 28.45 -1.53
CA TYR A 130 -15.34 29.59 -1.18
C TYR A 130 -15.04 29.65 0.32
N GLN A 131 -16.03 29.34 1.17
CA GLN A 131 -15.81 29.27 2.62
C GLN A 131 -14.76 28.21 2.97
N TRP A 132 -14.81 27.03 2.36
CA TRP A 132 -13.75 26.02 2.52
C TRP A 132 -12.39 26.52 2.04
N ALA A 133 -12.36 27.27 0.92
CA ALA A 133 -11.13 27.83 0.38
C ALA A 133 -10.48 28.83 1.36
N GLU A 134 -11.29 29.66 2.02
CA GLU A 134 -10.85 30.64 3.00
C GLU A 134 -10.48 30.01 4.34
N ASP A 135 -11.30 29.12 4.88
CA ASP A 135 -11.12 28.58 6.23
C ASP A 135 -10.09 27.46 6.32
N THR A 136 -9.94 26.68 5.24
CA THR A 136 -9.13 25.45 5.26
C THR A 136 -7.99 25.52 4.27
N LEU A 137 -8.27 25.79 3.00
CA LEU A 137 -7.27 25.66 1.94
C LEU A 137 -6.17 26.72 2.04
N THR A 138 -6.53 27.99 2.11
CA THR A 138 -5.59 29.12 2.11
C THR A 138 -4.65 29.04 3.33
N PRO A 139 -5.15 28.86 4.57
CA PRO A 139 -4.27 28.74 5.74
C PRO A 139 -3.35 27.51 5.67
N ALA A 140 -3.85 26.37 5.16
CA ALA A 140 -3.03 25.18 4.99
C ALA A 140 -1.92 25.38 3.95
N ALA A 141 -2.21 26.08 2.85
CA ALA A 141 -1.23 26.41 1.83
C ALA A 141 -0.15 27.36 2.36
N GLU A 142 -0.53 28.42 3.08
CA GLU A 142 0.40 29.35 3.72
C GLU A 142 1.35 28.63 4.69
N LEU A 143 0.81 27.72 5.51
CA LEU A 143 1.59 26.92 6.44
C LEU A 143 2.59 26.02 5.71
N ALA A 144 2.16 25.39 4.61
CA ALA A 144 3.01 24.54 3.78
C ALA A 144 4.14 25.34 3.12
N TYR A 145 3.85 26.53 2.57
CA TYR A 145 4.85 27.41 1.98
C TYR A 145 5.87 27.94 2.99
N ALA A 146 5.42 28.21 4.21
CA ALA A 146 6.31 28.59 5.31
C ALA A 146 7.17 27.42 5.83
N GLY A 147 6.91 26.19 5.40
CA GLY A 147 7.58 25.00 5.89
C GLY A 147 7.24 24.64 7.34
N ASN A 148 6.12 25.17 7.86
CA ASN A 148 5.70 25.04 9.25
C ASN A 148 4.63 23.94 9.45
N GLY A 149 4.53 23.00 8.53
CA GLY A 149 3.59 21.88 8.64
C GLY A 149 4.06 20.87 9.69
N ASP A 150 3.12 20.38 10.50
CA ASP A 150 3.37 19.26 11.40
C ASP A 150 3.47 17.95 10.62
N TYR A 151 4.32 17.04 11.08
CA TYR A 151 4.32 15.69 10.56
C TYR A 151 3.06 14.96 11.05
N GLN A 152 2.40 14.24 10.16
CA GLN A 152 1.22 13.44 10.49
C GLN A 152 1.29 12.06 9.84
N CYS A 153 0.79 11.05 10.55
CA CYS A 153 0.63 9.70 10.03
C CYS A 153 -0.83 9.44 9.63
N GLY A 154 -1.05 8.88 8.44
CA GLY A 154 -2.37 8.58 7.89
C GLY A 154 -2.30 7.61 6.71
N GLU A 155 -3.42 7.40 6.01
CA GLU A 155 -3.48 6.45 4.90
C GLU A 155 -2.50 6.76 3.76
N TRP A 156 -2.17 8.03 3.55
CA TRP A 156 -1.19 8.50 2.56
C TRP A 156 0.22 7.97 2.83
N CYS A 157 0.54 7.51 4.05
CA CYS A 157 1.84 6.97 4.39
C CYS A 157 2.24 5.75 3.55
N GLN A 158 1.28 5.03 2.94
CA GLN A 158 1.57 3.90 2.04
C GLN A 158 2.34 4.32 0.77
N PHE A 159 2.08 5.54 0.30
CA PHE A 159 2.69 6.15 -0.90
C PHE A 159 3.88 7.05 -0.58
N CYS A 160 4.10 7.38 0.69
CA CYS A 160 5.18 8.26 1.11
C CYS A 160 6.55 7.64 0.82
N LYS A 161 7.45 8.39 0.17
CA LYS A 161 8.83 7.95 -0.12
C LYS A 161 9.65 7.80 1.16
N ALA A 162 9.38 8.63 2.17
CA ALA A 162 10.04 8.59 3.48
C ALA A 162 9.43 7.55 4.44
N LYS A 163 8.53 6.67 3.96
CA LYS A 163 7.76 5.76 4.81
C LYS A 163 8.58 4.86 5.74
N HIS A 164 9.83 4.57 5.39
CA HIS A 164 10.72 3.70 6.15
C HIS A 164 11.49 4.45 7.25
N ASP A 165 11.73 5.76 7.07
CA ASP A 165 12.58 6.58 7.95
C ASP A 165 11.79 7.70 8.66
N CYS A 166 10.47 7.75 8.48
CA CYS A 166 9.60 8.78 9.05
C CYS A 166 9.43 8.58 10.57
N ARG A 167 9.97 9.52 11.36
CA ARG A 167 9.85 9.53 12.83
C ARG A 167 8.41 9.51 13.31
N GLU A 168 7.57 10.39 12.77
CA GLU A 168 6.16 10.51 13.14
C GLU A 168 5.39 9.20 12.91
N ARG A 169 5.64 8.52 11.78
CA ARG A 169 5.04 7.22 11.51
C ARG A 169 5.53 6.16 12.50
N ALA A 170 6.80 6.20 12.89
CA ALA A 170 7.32 5.29 13.91
C ALA A 170 6.66 5.56 15.28
N GLU A 171 6.53 6.82 15.68
CA GLU A 171 5.88 7.24 16.92
C GLU A 171 4.40 6.87 16.94
N TYR A 172 3.65 7.16 15.88
CA TYR A 172 2.25 6.75 15.72
C TYR A 172 2.07 5.22 15.90
N ASN A 173 2.95 4.41 15.30
CA ASN A 173 2.92 2.95 15.50
C ASN A 173 3.36 2.52 16.91
N LEU A 174 4.23 3.29 17.57
CA LEU A 174 4.63 3.03 18.97
C LEU A 174 3.54 3.45 19.97
N GLU A 175 2.67 4.40 19.64
CA GLU A 175 1.47 4.71 20.45
C GLU A 175 0.51 3.51 20.49
N LEU A 176 0.41 2.72 19.42
CA LEU A 176 -0.30 1.43 19.46
C LEU A 176 0.31 0.48 20.51
N ALA A 177 1.62 0.53 20.72
CA ALA A 177 2.30 -0.21 21.79
C ALA A 177 2.08 0.40 23.19
N LYS A 178 1.45 1.58 23.33
CA LYS A 178 1.09 2.17 24.63
C LYS A 178 -0.28 1.76 25.15
N PHE A 179 -1.15 1.18 24.30
CA PHE A 179 -2.37 0.51 24.76
C PHE A 179 -2.06 -0.70 25.67
N ASP A 180 -0.79 -1.08 25.76
CA ASP A 180 -0.19 -2.08 26.65
C ASP A 180 0.04 -1.59 28.11
N PHE A 181 -0.48 -0.43 28.54
CA PHE A 181 -0.19 0.12 29.89
C PHE A 181 -1.40 0.39 30.80
N ARG A 182 -2.40 -0.50 30.77
CA ARG A 182 -3.00 -1.05 32.01
C ARG A 182 -3.23 -2.55 31.83
N LEU A 183 -2.13 -3.30 31.75
CA LEU A 183 -2.15 -4.75 31.67
C LEU A 183 -2.50 -5.40 33.02
N PRO A 184 -3.44 -6.37 33.06
CA PRO A 184 -3.44 -7.43 34.05
C PRO A 184 -2.06 -8.11 34.09
N PRO A 185 -1.62 -8.70 35.21
CA PRO A 185 -0.27 -9.27 35.33
C PRO A 185 0.02 -10.44 34.38
N LEU A 186 -0.95 -10.90 33.60
CA LEU A 186 -0.88 -12.00 32.64
C LEU A 186 -1.57 -11.57 31.36
N LEU A 187 -1.02 -11.99 30.22
CA LEU A 187 -1.68 -11.89 28.91
C LEU A 187 -2.97 -12.72 28.93
N THR A 188 -4.02 -12.18 28.33
CA THR A 188 -5.23 -12.94 28.01
C THR A 188 -5.04 -13.72 26.70
N ASP A 189 -5.91 -14.69 26.44
CA ASP A 189 -5.85 -15.47 25.21
C ASP A 189 -6.07 -14.57 23.97
N GLU A 190 -6.90 -13.53 24.09
CA GLU A 190 -7.15 -12.53 23.04
C GLU A 190 -5.88 -11.72 22.72
N ASP A 191 -5.09 -11.36 23.73
CA ASP A 191 -3.79 -10.70 23.54
C ASP A 191 -2.81 -11.61 22.77
N VAL A 192 -2.80 -12.90 23.10
CA VAL A 192 -1.95 -13.90 22.43
C VAL A 192 -2.36 -14.07 20.97
N GLU A 193 -3.67 -14.12 20.68
CA GLU A 193 -4.21 -14.21 19.32
C GLU A 193 -3.85 -12.98 18.47
N GLU A 194 -3.94 -11.77 19.04
CA GLU A 194 -3.54 -10.54 18.35
C GLU A 194 -2.02 -10.49 18.10
N ILE A 195 -1.21 -10.92 19.06
CA ILE A 195 0.24 -11.03 18.92
C ILE A 195 0.59 -12.03 17.80
N LEU A 196 -0.04 -13.20 17.76
CA LEU A 196 0.21 -14.20 16.72
C LEU A 196 -0.08 -13.66 15.31
N GLY A 197 -1.09 -12.83 15.14
CA GLY A 197 -1.40 -12.19 13.85
C GLY A 197 -0.34 -11.17 13.37
N ARG A 198 0.54 -10.69 14.27
CA ARG A 198 1.51 -9.61 13.98
C ARG A 198 2.97 -10.02 14.16
N ILE A 199 3.24 -11.10 14.90
CA ILE A 199 4.60 -11.48 15.33
C ILE A 199 5.54 -11.77 14.16
N ASP A 200 5.05 -12.39 13.09
CA ASP A 200 5.88 -12.69 11.92
C ASP A 200 6.35 -11.41 11.21
N GLY A 201 5.49 -10.38 11.16
CA GLY A 201 5.85 -9.06 10.62
C GLY A 201 6.91 -8.36 11.47
N LEU A 202 6.80 -8.45 12.80
CA LEU A 202 7.79 -7.91 13.74
C LEU A 202 9.15 -8.63 13.59
N VAL A 203 9.13 -9.96 13.49
CA VAL A 203 10.34 -10.77 13.30
C VAL A 203 10.99 -10.47 11.96
N SER A 204 10.19 -10.35 10.89
CA SER A 204 10.68 -9.98 9.56
C SER A 204 11.39 -8.62 9.62
N TRP A 205 10.73 -7.59 10.15
CA TRP A 205 11.31 -6.25 10.25
C TRP A 205 12.59 -6.23 11.11
N ALA A 206 12.61 -6.96 12.23
CA ALA A 206 13.81 -7.08 13.06
C ALA A 206 14.98 -7.73 12.31
N ASN A 207 14.69 -8.69 11.43
CA ASN A 207 15.71 -9.32 10.57
C ASN A 207 16.19 -8.35 9.48
N ASP A 208 15.29 -7.59 8.86
CA ASP A 208 15.64 -6.59 7.85
C ASP A 208 16.59 -5.52 8.43
N ILE A 209 16.33 -5.04 9.64
CA ILE A 209 17.21 -4.09 10.34
C ILE A 209 18.59 -4.71 10.61
N LYS A 210 18.64 -5.97 11.05
CA LYS A 210 19.92 -6.67 11.29
C LYS A 210 20.73 -6.81 10.00
N GLU A 211 20.07 -7.18 8.91
CA GLU A 211 20.71 -7.36 7.60
C GLU A 211 21.23 -6.02 7.06
N TYR A 212 20.41 -4.96 7.12
CA TYR A 212 20.84 -3.62 6.76
C TYR A 212 22.05 -3.16 7.57
N ALA A 213 22.00 -3.30 8.90
CA ALA A 213 23.08 -2.88 9.78
C ALA A 213 24.37 -3.65 9.48
N LEU A 214 24.28 -4.95 9.19
CA LEU A 214 25.40 -5.79 8.79
C LEU A 214 26.00 -5.37 7.45
N GLN A 215 25.18 -5.19 6.42
CA GLN A 215 25.65 -4.77 5.09
C GLN A 215 26.31 -3.39 5.13
N ALA A 216 25.73 -2.45 5.86
CA ALA A 216 26.32 -1.12 6.03
C ALA A 216 27.67 -1.20 6.78
N ALA A 217 27.79 -2.06 7.79
CA ALA A 217 29.03 -2.27 8.52
C ALA A 217 30.13 -2.91 7.65
N VAL A 218 29.77 -3.88 6.79
CA VAL A 218 30.68 -4.45 5.78
C VAL A 218 31.13 -3.38 4.78
N GLY A 219 30.26 -2.43 4.44
CA GLY A 219 30.57 -1.27 3.61
C GLY A 219 31.40 -0.18 4.30
N GLY A 220 31.83 -0.38 5.55
CA GLY A 220 32.71 0.52 6.29
C GLY A 220 32.00 1.50 7.23
N LYS A 221 30.68 1.38 7.44
CA LYS A 221 29.94 2.18 8.42
C LYS A 221 30.19 1.67 9.84
N GLU A 222 30.55 2.56 10.76
CA GLU A 222 30.68 2.21 12.18
C GLU A 222 29.35 2.44 12.93
N TRP A 223 28.95 1.46 13.74
CA TRP A 223 27.80 1.54 14.62
C TRP A 223 28.26 1.62 16.07
N HIS A 224 27.79 2.64 16.81
CA HIS A 224 28.24 2.85 18.19
C HIS A 224 27.93 1.66 19.10
N GLY A 225 28.95 1.13 19.78
CA GLY A 225 28.82 -0.03 20.68
C GLY A 225 28.81 -1.39 19.98
N TRP A 226 28.90 -1.43 18.65
CA TRP A 226 28.93 -2.66 17.86
C TRP A 226 30.25 -2.78 17.10
N LYS A 227 30.74 -4.02 16.99
CA LYS A 227 31.93 -4.33 16.19
C LYS A 227 31.60 -5.43 15.19
N LEU A 228 32.12 -5.31 13.97
CA LEU A 228 32.07 -6.39 13.00
C LEU A 228 33.02 -7.49 13.49
N VAL A 229 32.48 -8.69 13.71
CA VAL A 229 33.25 -9.87 14.09
C VAL A 229 33.02 -10.95 13.06
N GLU A 230 34.01 -11.82 12.90
CA GLU A 230 33.88 -12.97 12.02
C GLU A 230 32.73 -13.87 12.53
N GLY A 231 31.81 -14.21 11.63
CA GLY A 231 30.73 -15.12 11.92
C GLY A 231 31.26 -16.51 12.27
N ARG A 232 30.35 -17.40 12.69
CA ARG A 232 30.71 -18.78 12.99
C ARG A 232 31.24 -19.46 11.72
N SER A 233 32.54 -19.76 11.67
CA SER A 233 33.09 -20.64 10.65
C SER A 233 32.74 -22.09 10.98
N ASN A 234 32.17 -22.81 10.02
CA ASN A 234 31.96 -24.24 10.16
C ASN A 234 33.18 -24.96 9.62
N ARG A 235 33.82 -25.79 10.47
CA ARG A 235 34.85 -26.72 9.99
C ARG A 235 34.19 -27.71 9.05
N ARG A 236 34.73 -27.81 7.85
CA ARG A 236 34.35 -28.81 6.85
C ARG A 236 35.58 -29.65 6.52
N TYR A 237 35.36 -30.92 6.18
CA TYR A 237 36.42 -31.72 5.58
C TYR A 237 36.75 -31.16 4.19
N THR A 238 38.03 -31.07 3.87
CA THR A 238 38.49 -30.61 2.54
C THR A 238 38.35 -31.69 1.49
N ASP A 239 38.45 -32.95 1.89
CA ASP A 239 38.25 -34.14 1.08
C ASP A 239 37.72 -35.25 1.98
N GLU A 240 36.47 -35.65 1.79
CA GLU A 240 35.82 -36.65 2.63
C GLU A 240 36.38 -38.06 2.42
N VAL A 241 36.96 -38.35 1.24
CA VAL A 241 37.54 -39.66 0.93
C VAL A 241 38.84 -39.86 1.71
N VAL A 242 39.74 -38.87 1.65
CA VAL A 242 40.99 -38.91 2.41
C VAL A 242 40.73 -38.98 3.91
N VAL A 243 39.73 -38.24 4.40
CA VAL A 243 39.33 -38.28 5.81
C VAL A 243 38.84 -39.66 6.21
N ALA A 244 37.98 -40.29 5.40
CA ALA A 244 37.50 -41.63 5.68
C ALA A 244 38.64 -42.67 5.72
N GLU A 245 39.59 -42.59 4.79
CA GLU A 245 40.77 -43.49 4.78
C GLU A 245 41.64 -43.34 6.02
N VAL A 246 41.94 -42.10 6.43
CA VAL A 246 42.77 -41.80 7.61
C VAL A 246 42.10 -42.26 8.90
N VAL A 247 40.80 -42.03 9.05
CA VAL A 247 40.04 -42.45 10.23
C VAL A 247 39.90 -43.97 10.29
N THR A 248 39.67 -44.62 9.14
CA THR A 248 39.63 -46.09 9.04
C THR A 248 41.00 -46.71 9.39
N ALA A 249 42.09 -46.15 8.88
CA ALA A 249 43.45 -46.59 9.21
C ALA A 249 43.79 -46.39 10.70
N ALA A 250 43.19 -45.40 11.36
CA ALA A 250 43.28 -45.19 12.80
C ALA A 250 42.39 -46.15 13.63
N GLY A 251 41.65 -47.05 12.98
CA GLY A 251 40.82 -48.07 13.63
C GLY A 251 39.42 -47.61 14.03
N PHE A 252 38.96 -46.47 13.51
CA PHE A 252 37.62 -45.94 13.77
C PHE A 252 36.76 -45.95 12.50
N ASP A 253 35.44 -46.01 12.65
CA ASP A 253 34.52 -45.90 11.53
C ASP A 253 34.21 -44.43 11.22
N PRO A 254 34.58 -43.90 10.05
CA PRO A 254 34.34 -42.50 9.69
C PRO A 254 32.91 -42.20 9.29
N TYR A 255 32.05 -43.21 9.11
CA TYR A 255 30.72 -43.03 8.56
C TYR A 255 29.64 -43.05 9.64
N GLU A 256 28.62 -42.21 9.47
CA GLU A 256 27.40 -42.30 10.26
C GLU A 256 26.51 -43.42 9.72
N HIS A 257 26.26 -44.44 10.55
CA HIS A 257 25.30 -45.51 10.22
C HIS A 257 23.92 -45.14 10.73
N LYS A 258 23.09 -44.58 9.85
CA LYS A 258 21.70 -44.25 10.15
C LYS A 258 20.74 -45.26 9.54
N VAL A 259 19.79 -45.74 10.33
CA VAL A 259 18.65 -46.53 9.82
C VAL A 259 17.89 -45.69 8.80
N MET A 260 17.62 -46.25 7.62
CA MET A 260 16.94 -45.53 6.54
C MET A 260 15.58 -44.98 7.01
N GLY A 261 15.23 -43.79 6.53
CA GLY A 261 13.92 -43.20 6.80
C GLY A 261 12.78 -44.10 6.31
N VAL A 262 11.62 -44.03 6.96
CA VAL A 262 10.46 -44.91 6.72
C VAL A 262 10.14 -45.05 5.23
N THR A 263 10.11 -43.95 4.47
CA THR A 263 9.85 -43.97 3.03
C THR A 263 10.92 -44.73 2.25
N ALA A 264 12.20 -44.46 2.50
CA ALA A 264 13.31 -45.12 1.81
C ALA A 264 13.39 -46.61 2.16
N MET A 265 13.14 -46.95 3.44
CA MET A 265 13.07 -48.35 3.91
C MET A 265 11.86 -49.10 3.32
N THR A 266 10.72 -48.42 3.16
CA THR A 266 9.53 -48.95 2.47
C THR A 266 9.83 -49.24 1.00
N SER A 267 10.53 -48.35 0.32
CA SER A 267 10.96 -48.55 -1.07
C SER A 267 11.93 -49.72 -1.22
N LEU A 268 12.84 -49.94 -0.26
CA LEU A 268 13.81 -51.03 -0.29
C LEU A 268 13.16 -52.41 -0.03
N LEU A 269 12.32 -52.53 0.99
CA LEU A 269 11.71 -53.80 1.40
C LEU A 269 10.44 -54.14 0.60
N GLY A 270 9.81 -53.14 0.00
CA GLY A 270 8.48 -53.24 -0.60
C GLY A 270 7.38 -53.18 0.47
N LYS A 271 6.27 -52.48 0.17
CA LYS A 271 5.21 -52.14 1.13
C LYS A 271 4.71 -53.33 1.97
N LYS A 272 4.52 -54.50 1.36
CA LYS A 272 3.99 -55.69 2.05
C LYS A 272 4.97 -56.24 3.09
N ARG A 273 6.23 -56.38 2.71
CA ARG A 273 7.28 -56.94 3.60
C ARG A 273 7.75 -55.92 4.63
N PHE A 274 7.71 -54.63 4.28
CA PHE A 274 7.93 -53.53 5.23
C PHE A 274 6.91 -53.59 6.38
N GLU A 275 5.62 -53.74 6.07
CA GLU A 275 4.57 -53.83 7.09
C GLU A 275 4.70 -55.11 7.94
N GLU A 276 4.97 -56.27 7.31
CA GLU A 276 5.15 -57.56 8.01
C GLU A 276 6.33 -57.55 9.00
N VAL A 277 7.43 -56.90 8.65
CA VAL A 277 8.67 -56.93 9.45
C VAL A 277 8.79 -55.75 10.40
N LEU A 278 8.33 -54.56 9.98
CA LEU A 278 8.57 -53.31 10.69
C LEU A 278 7.30 -52.64 11.22
N GLY A 279 6.09 -53.11 10.85
CA GLY A 279 4.83 -52.49 11.26
C GLY A 279 4.65 -52.39 12.79
N GLY A 280 5.13 -53.38 13.55
CA GLY A 280 5.12 -53.37 15.02
C GLY A 280 6.14 -52.43 15.67
N TYR A 281 7.05 -51.83 14.89
CA TYR A 281 8.11 -50.93 15.34
C TYR A 281 7.92 -49.49 14.83
N ILE A 282 6.76 -49.18 14.25
CA ILE A 282 6.42 -47.86 13.74
C ILE A 282 5.34 -47.25 14.61
N GLU A 283 5.67 -46.13 15.23
CA GLU A 283 4.69 -45.28 15.90
C GLU A 283 4.34 -44.12 14.96
N LYS A 284 3.04 -43.90 14.72
CA LYS A 284 2.55 -42.66 14.11
C LYS A 284 2.06 -41.75 15.25
N PRO A 285 2.92 -40.87 15.80
CA PRO A 285 2.48 -39.95 16.84
C PRO A 285 1.38 -39.05 16.27
N GLN A 286 0.41 -38.71 17.12
CA GLN A 286 -0.57 -37.70 16.76
C GLN A 286 0.19 -36.41 16.41
N GLY A 287 -0.04 -35.87 15.21
CA GLY A 287 0.66 -34.67 14.75
C GLY A 287 0.49 -33.56 15.79
N LYS A 288 1.57 -32.83 16.08
CA LYS A 288 1.47 -31.67 16.98
C LYS A 288 0.37 -30.74 16.43
N PRO A 289 -0.63 -30.35 17.25
CA PRO A 289 -1.56 -29.32 16.87
C PRO A 289 -0.75 -28.11 16.39
N THR A 290 -0.95 -27.74 15.14
CA THR A 290 -0.30 -26.59 14.53
C THR A 290 -1.43 -25.66 14.13
N LEU A 291 -1.43 -24.47 14.70
CA LEU A 291 -2.35 -23.40 14.30
C LEU A 291 -1.89 -22.92 12.92
N VAL A 292 -2.83 -22.85 11.98
CA VAL A 292 -2.70 -22.26 10.63
C VAL A 292 -3.67 -21.11 10.51
#